data_AF-A0A3A0AY37-F1
#
_entry.id   AF-A0A3A0AY37-F1
#
_cell.length_a   1.000
_cell.length_b   1.000
_cell.length_c   1.000
_cell.angle_alpha   90.00
_cell.angle_beta   90.00
_cell.angle_gamma   90.00
#
_symmetry.space_group_name_H-M   'P 1'
#
loop_
_entity.id
_entity.type
_entity.pdbx_description
1 polymer ?
#
loop_
_entity_poly.entity_id
_entity_poly.type
_entity_poly.pdbx_seq_one_letter_code
_entity_poly.pdbx_strand_id
1 'polypeptide(L)'
;REKAKKPLGAIITAPKVTIREKIDLITKTLKNIQRATFSGLIADKATRVEIVVTFLALLELVKRYRVTAKQEVLFGDIEFERSEEWADDEEIEIEFE
;
A
#
# COMPACT_ATOMS: atom_id res chain seq x y z
N ARG A 1 -45.48 9.42 -24.64
CA ARG A 1 -44.76 10.45 -23.85
C ARG A 1 -43.84 9.72 -22.88
N GLU A 2 -42.61 9.47 -23.28
CA GLU A 2 -41.60 8.78 -22.47
C GLU A 2 -40.71 9.86 -21.84
N LYS A 3 -40.79 10.04 -20.52
CA LYS A 3 -40.03 11.06 -19.81
C LYS A 3 -38.57 10.59 -19.65
N ALA A 4 -37.66 11.40 -20.18
CA ALA A 4 -36.22 11.23 -20.19
C ALA A 4 -35.63 10.82 -18.82
N LYS A 5 -34.88 9.72 -18.81
CA LYS A 5 -33.93 9.40 -17.74
C LYS A 5 -32.79 10.40 -17.82
N LYS A 6 -32.52 11.12 -16.73
CA LYS A 6 -31.32 11.97 -16.59
C LYS A 6 -30.08 11.12 -16.89
N PRO A 7 -29.06 11.63 -17.61
CA PRO A 7 -27.82 10.89 -17.77
C PRO A 7 -27.21 10.71 -16.38
N LEU A 8 -26.67 9.51 -16.11
CA LEU A 8 -25.90 9.15 -14.92
C LEU A 8 -24.52 9.87 -14.91
N GLY A 9 -24.52 11.15 -15.28
CA GLY A 9 -23.36 12.00 -15.37
C GLY A 9 -22.83 12.31 -13.98
N ALA A 10 -21.63 11.80 -13.73
CA ALA A 10 -20.80 11.98 -12.54
C ALA A 10 -21.26 11.19 -11.30
N ILE A 11 -21.16 9.86 -11.37
CA ILE A 11 -20.72 9.11 -10.19
C ILE A 11 -19.29 9.59 -9.93
N ILE A 12 -19.13 10.61 -9.08
CA ILE A 12 -17.83 10.98 -8.54
C ILE A 12 -17.47 9.85 -7.57
N THR A 13 -16.81 8.81 -8.10
CA THR A 13 -16.25 7.76 -7.26
C THR A 13 -15.08 8.41 -6.52
N ALA A 14 -15.13 8.44 -5.19
CA ALA A 14 -13.97 8.86 -4.40
C ALA A 14 -12.74 8.05 -4.87
N PRO A 15 -11.53 8.65 -4.92
CA PRO A 15 -10.33 7.92 -5.29
C PRO A 15 -10.25 6.64 -4.43
N LYS A 16 -10.28 5.47 -5.08
CA LYS A 16 -10.09 4.21 -4.39
C LYS A 16 -8.61 4.13 -4.05
N VAL A 17 -8.30 3.99 -2.78
CA VAL A 17 -6.94 3.67 -2.35
C VAL A 17 -6.64 2.22 -2.76
N THR A 18 -5.60 2.03 -3.54
CA THR A 18 -5.22 0.73 -4.12
C THR A 18 -3.98 0.15 -3.44
N ILE A 19 -3.81 -1.17 -3.55
CA ILE A 19 -2.62 -1.87 -3.06
C ILE A 19 -1.39 -1.39 -3.83
N ARG A 20 -1.49 -1.17 -5.15
CA ARG A 20 -0.42 -0.67 -6.01
C ARG A 20 0.13 0.67 -5.53
N GLU A 21 -0.75 1.63 -5.25
CA GLU A 21 -0.34 2.95 -4.73
C GLU A 21 0.41 2.83 -3.39
N LYS A 22 0.01 1.90 -2.52
CA LYS A 22 0.69 1.68 -1.24
C LYS A 22 2.01 0.93 -1.39
N ILE A 23 2.13 0.01 -2.35
CA ILE A 23 3.41 -0.61 -2.72
C ILE A 23 4.41 0.44 -3.22
N ASP A 24 3.96 1.38 -4.05
CA ASP A 24 4.79 2.50 -4.52
C ASP A 24 5.26 3.38 -3.36
N LEU A 25 4.37 3.66 -2.41
CA LEU A 25 4.70 4.43 -1.21
C LEU A 25 5.80 3.73 -0.37
N ILE A 26 5.62 2.43 -0.09
CA ILE A 26 6.59 1.63 0.67
C ILE A 26 7.94 1.62 -0.05
N THR A 27 7.94 1.34 -1.36
CA THR A 27 9.14 1.27 -2.19
C THR A 27 9.89 2.60 -2.22
N LYS A 28 9.19 3.72 -2.44
CA LYS A 28 9.79 5.06 -2.41
C LYS A 28 10.36 5.42 -1.03
N THR A 29 9.71 4.97 0.03
CA THR A 29 10.20 5.15 1.40
C THR A 29 11.53 4.43 1.56
N LEU A 30 11.58 3.13 1.19
CA LEU A 30 12.78 2.31 1.34
C LEU A 30 13.94 2.68 0.39
N LYS A 31 13.67 3.41 -0.70
CA LYS A 31 14.74 3.98 -1.54
C LYS A 31 15.59 5.03 -0.81
N ASN A 32 15.00 5.75 0.15
CA ASN A 32 15.69 6.83 0.87
C ASN A 32 16.23 6.40 2.24
N ILE A 33 15.61 5.39 2.86
CA ILE A 33 15.97 4.88 4.18
C ILE A 33 15.99 3.35 4.18
N GLN A 34 16.99 2.72 4.79
CA GLN A 34 17.09 1.24 4.77
C GLN A 34 15.99 0.55 5.58
N ARG A 35 15.47 1.21 6.63
CA ARG A 35 14.47 0.66 7.55
C ARG A 35 13.39 1.69 7.86
N ALA A 36 12.16 1.23 8.02
CA ALA A 36 11.01 2.04 8.40
C ALA A 36 10.05 1.26 9.31
N THR A 37 9.06 1.94 9.88
CA THR A 37 7.98 1.31 10.66
C THR A 37 6.65 1.45 9.95
N PHE A 38 5.75 0.49 10.16
CA PHE A 38 4.41 0.53 9.59
C PHE A 38 3.64 1.76 10.10
N SER A 39 3.71 2.05 11.40
CA SER A 39 3.12 3.26 11.97
C SER A 39 3.61 4.54 11.27
N GLY A 40 4.89 4.62 10.92
CA GLY A 40 5.49 5.77 10.23
C GLY A 40 5.04 5.94 8.77
N LEU A 41 4.50 4.90 8.14
CA LEU A 41 3.90 4.99 6.80
C LEU A 41 2.46 5.51 6.81
N ILE A 42 1.79 5.45 7.96
CA ILE A 42 0.38 5.82 8.08
C ILE A 42 0.29 7.32 8.38
N ALA A 43 -0.44 8.05 7.53
CA ALA A 43 -0.72 9.46 7.77
C ALA A 43 -1.65 9.64 8.99
N ASP A 44 -1.48 10.74 9.74
CA ASP A 44 -2.26 11.06 10.95
C ASP A 44 -3.79 10.97 10.78
N LYS A 45 -4.30 11.18 9.55
CA LYS A 45 -5.72 11.16 9.21
C LYS A 45 -6.11 10.01 8.28
N ALA A 46 -5.30 8.95 8.24
CA ALA A 46 -5.58 7.78 7.41
C ALA A 46 -6.90 7.12 7.83
N THR A 47 -7.71 6.80 6.83
CA THR A 47 -8.94 6.02 7.00
C THR A 47 -8.61 4.57 7.35
N ARG A 48 -9.56 3.85 7.96
CA ARG A 48 -9.39 2.40 8.23
C ARG A 48 -9.13 1.60 6.96
N VAL A 49 -9.71 2.01 5.84
CA VAL A 49 -9.48 1.39 4.53
C VAL A 49 -8.03 1.60 4.10
N GLU A 50 -7.49 2.81 4.22
CA GLU A 50 -6.07 3.07 3.92
C GLU A 50 -5.13 2.24 4.77
N ILE A 51 -5.40 2.13 6.07
CA ILE A 51 -4.57 1.33 6.98
C ILE A 51 -4.55 -0.15 6.53
N VAL A 52 -5.72 -0.72 6.24
CA VAL A 52 -5.83 -2.11 5.78
C VAL A 52 -5.13 -2.30 4.44
N VAL A 53 -5.31 -1.39 3.48
CA VAL A 53 -4.68 -1.50 2.16
C VAL A 53 -3.16 -1.35 2.24
N THR A 54 -2.64 -0.44 3.08
CA THR A 54 -1.20 -0.34 3.34
C THR A 54 -0.65 -1.61 3.98
N PHE A 55 -1.41 -2.22 4.90
CA PHE A 55 -1.01 -3.49 5.52
C PHE A 55 -0.96 -4.64 4.50
N LEU A 56 -1.97 -4.76 3.64
CA LEU A 56 -1.97 -5.74 2.55
C LEU A 56 -0.82 -5.52 1.56
N ALA A 57 -0.52 -4.26 1.23
CA ALA A 57 0.63 -3.91 0.39
C ALA A 57 1.97 -4.34 1.01
N LEU A 58 2.15 -4.14 2.32
CA LEU A 58 3.35 -4.61 3.03
C LEU A 58 3.43 -6.15 3.00
N LEU A 59 2.33 -6.85 3.27
CA LEU A 59 2.29 -8.32 3.23
C LEU A 59 2.60 -8.88 1.83
N GLU A 60 2.16 -8.20 0.77
CA GLU A 60 2.45 -8.61 -0.60
C GLU A 60 3.96 -8.48 -0.91
N LEU A 61 4.61 -7.42 -0.43
CA LEU A 61 6.07 -7.25 -0.55
C LEU A 61 6.85 -8.32 0.23
N VAL A 62 6.38 -8.67 1.44
CA VAL A 62 6.94 -9.77 2.24
C VAL A 62 6.78 -11.11 1.53
N LYS A 63 5.58 -11.40 0.99
CA LYS A 63 5.30 -12.63 0.23
C LYS A 63 6.22 -12.79 -0.98
N ARG A 64 6.65 -11.68 -1.60
CA ARG A 64 7.55 -11.64 -2.75
C ARG A 64 9.03 -11.54 -2.38
N TYR A 65 9.38 -11.67 -1.10
CA TYR A 65 10.75 -11.57 -0.59
C TYR A 65 11.45 -10.23 -0.90
N ARG A 66 10.68 -9.15 -1.14
CA ARG A 66 11.22 -7.81 -1.41
C ARG A 66 11.54 -7.04 -0.14
N VAL A 67 10.76 -7.31 0.90
CA VAL A 67 10.85 -6.65 2.20
C VAL A 67 10.87 -7.71 3.28
N THR A 68 11.73 -7.53 4.28
CA THR A 68 11.69 -8.29 5.53
C THR A 68 10.93 -7.46 6.56
N ALA A 69 10.00 -8.09 7.29
CA ALA A 69 9.22 -7.44 8.34
C ALA A 69 9.40 -8.16 9.68
N LYS A 70 9.42 -7.40 10.77
CA LYS A 70 9.62 -7.87 12.14
C LYS A 70 8.61 -7.20 13.08
N GLN A 71 7.97 -8.00 13.92
CA GLN A 71 7.03 -7.55 14.95
C GLN A 71 7.31 -8.32 16.25
N GLU A 72 7.74 -7.62 17.29
CA GLU A 72 8.18 -8.25 18.56
C GLU A 72 7.03 -8.81 19.40
N VAL A 73 5.88 -8.12 19.37
CA VAL A 73 4.72 -8.44 20.20
C VAL A 73 3.44 -8.33 19.38
N LEU A 74 2.42 -9.11 19.74
CA LEU A 74 1.11 -9.02 19.10
C LEU A 74 0.57 -7.58 19.19
N PHE A 75 0.07 -7.07 18.06
CA PHE A 75 -0.41 -5.69 17.92
C PHE A 75 0.65 -4.59 18.20
N GLY A 76 1.92 -4.98 18.31
CA GLY A 76 3.05 -4.05 18.33
C GLY A 76 3.27 -3.42 16.95
N ASP A 77 4.17 -2.44 16.88
CA ASP A 77 4.56 -1.87 15.59
C ASP A 77 5.31 -2.91 14.74
N ILE A 78 5.28 -2.70 13.42
CA ILE A 78 5.94 -3.57 12.46
C ILE A 78 7.12 -2.79 11.89
N GLU A 79 8.33 -3.21 12.21
CA GLU A 79 9.54 -2.74 11.54
C GLU A 79 9.70 -3.49 10.23
N PHE A 80 10.12 -2.79 9.18
CA PHE A 80 10.40 -3.43 7.90
C PHE A 80 11.59 -2.77 7.19
N GLU A 81 12.30 -3.58 6.44
CA GLU A 81 13.51 -3.18 5.71
C GLU A 81 13.61 -3.90 4.38
N ARG A 82 14.42 -3.34 3.48
CA ARG A 82 14.66 -3.91 2.17
C ARG A 82 15.35 -5.27 2.30
N SER A 83 14.89 -6.27 1.54
CA SER A 83 15.60 -7.55 1.41
C SER A 83 16.88 -7.38 0.59
N GLU A 84 17.93 -8.14 0.91
CA GLU A 84 19.19 -8.16 0.16
C GLU A 84 19.01 -8.62 -1.29
N GLU A 85 17.96 -9.40 -1.56
CA GLU A 85 17.64 -9.97 -2.87
C GLU A 85 16.90 -9.00 -3.81
N TRP A 86 16.55 -7.79 -3.37
CA TRP A 86 15.80 -6.85 -4.19
C TRP A 86 16.68 -5.74 -4.77
N ALA A 87 17.02 -5.83 -6.06
CA ALA A 87 17.72 -4.77 -6.79
C ALA A 87 16.83 -3.54 -7.07
N ASP A 88 17.42 -2.35 -7.22
CA ASP A 88 16.70 -1.06 -7.35
C ASP A 88 15.79 -0.92 -8.58
N ASP A 89 16.00 -1.80 -9.55
CA ASP A 89 15.44 -1.69 -10.90
C ASP A 89 14.45 -2.82 -11.24
N GLU A 90 14.04 -3.62 -10.25
CA GLU A 90 13.04 -4.68 -10.49
C GLU A 90 11.61 -4.14 -10.43
N GLU A 91 10.91 -4.20 -11.57
CA GLU A 91 9.47 -3.93 -11.63
C GLU A 91 8.69 -4.98 -10.83
N ILE A 92 7.80 -4.51 -9.97
CA ILE A 92 6.92 -5.38 -9.18
C ILE A 92 5.69 -5.69 -10.06
N GLU A 93 5.63 -6.89 -10.61
CA GLU A 93 4.46 -7.35 -11.38
C GLU A 93 3.29 -7.68 -10.44
N ILE A 94 2.42 -6.71 -10.15
CA ILE A 94 1.35 -6.86 -9.15
C ILE A 94 0.05 -7.37 -9.80
N GLU A 95 -0.51 -8.46 -9.29
CA GLU A 95 -1.78 -9.07 -9.77
C GLU A 95 -3.04 -8.30 -9.31
N PHE A 96 -2.90 -7.18 -8.60
CA PHE A 96 -4.02 -6.42 -8.05
C PHE A 96 -4.36 -5.20 -8.94
N GLU A 97 -5.56 -5.20 -9.52
CA GLU A 97 -6.24 -4.04 -10.14
C GLU A 97 -7.21 -3.35 -9.16
#